data_AF-X1MG45-F1
#
_entry.id   AF-X1MG45-F1
#
_cell.length_a   1.000
_cell.length_b   1.000
_cell.length_c   1.000
_cell.angle_alpha   90.00
_cell.angle_beta   90.00
_cell.angle_gamma   90.00
#
_symmetry.space_group_name_H-M   'P 1'
#
loop_
_entity.id
_entity.type
_entity.pdbx_description
1 polymer ?
#
loop_
_entity_poly.entity_id
_entity_poly.type
_entity_poly.pdbx_seq_one_letter_code
_entity_poly.pdbx_strand_id
1 'polypeptide(L)'
;MPYDAQITLRAPHFQEQHKAVTLCAQSIPEGYTLYVKEHPHAKGAIPLGWLERMVSSPNVKLVDPDINAHKMIANSQCIITINSDVGWEALLHYKPVVVLANPFYGHLGLTFDVDCFRYSGVSRVTYDEKSETRLPATIREALAQERTDEEKVIRLVNAVMKSLYPGFFYKRRGEFNTDVSNAENIVDSMLKEYSKLEEVDHLKSIDYAIPPATAFVF
;
A
#
# COMPACT_ATOMS: atom_id res chain seq x y z
N MET A 1 6.37 0.97 5.32
CA MET A 1 7.73 1.13 5.88
C MET A 1 8.73 0.91 4.75
N PRO A 2 9.95 1.49 4.76
CA PRO A 2 10.84 1.39 3.59
C PRO A 2 11.33 -0.03 3.25
N TYR A 3 11.32 -0.95 4.22
CA TYR A 3 11.85 -2.31 4.08
C TYR A 3 10.81 -3.41 4.37
N ASP A 4 9.51 -3.11 4.25
CA ASP A 4 8.48 -4.14 4.36
C ASP A 4 8.25 -4.87 3.01
N ALA A 5 7.60 -6.03 3.07
CA ALA A 5 7.31 -6.80 1.85
C ALA A 5 6.42 -6.06 0.84
N GLN A 6 5.56 -5.13 1.29
CA GLN A 6 4.70 -4.35 0.39
C GLN A 6 5.53 -3.38 -0.45
N ILE A 7 6.60 -2.83 0.10
CA ILE A 7 7.54 -1.99 -0.67
C ILE A 7 8.56 -2.86 -1.39
N THR A 8 9.31 -3.70 -0.69
CA THR A 8 10.47 -4.42 -1.26
C THR A 8 10.07 -5.40 -2.36
N LEU A 9 8.95 -6.12 -2.21
CA LEU A 9 8.52 -7.11 -3.21
C LEU A 9 7.45 -6.56 -4.14
N ARG A 10 6.48 -5.80 -3.59
CA ARG A 10 5.28 -5.38 -4.33
C ARG A 10 5.37 -4.01 -4.98
N ALA A 11 6.34 -3.18 -4.59
CA ALA A 11 6.49 -1.83 -5.09
C ALA A 11 7.95 -1.31 -5.00
N PRO A 12 8.97 -2.06 -5.51
CA PRO A 12 10.38 -1.78 -5.25
C PRO A 12 10.83 -0.39 -5.77
N HIS A 13 10.15 0.14 -6.79
CA HIS A 13 10.40 1.48 -7.32
C HIS A 13 10.12 2.61 -6.33
N PHE A 14 9.31 2.35 -5.31
CA PHE A 14 9.02 3.27 -4.22
C PHE A 14 9.86 3.01 -2.96
N GLN A 15 10.90 2.17 -3.05
CA GLN A 15 11.82 1.95 -1.93
C GLN A 15 12.41 3.27 -1.43
N GLU A 16 12.85 4.13 -2.35
CA GLU A 16 13.26 5.50 -2.06
C GLU A 16 12.04 6.41 -1.89
N GLN A 17 11.34 6.28 -0.76
CA GLN A 17 10.04 6.93 -0.51
C GLN A 17 10.04 8.46 -0.67
N HIS A 18 11.19 9.12 -0.48
CA HIS A 18 11.32 10.56 -0.73
C HIS A 18 11.05 10.93 -2.19
N LYS A 19 11.39 10.06 -3.17
CA LYS A 19 11.09 10.28 -4.58
C LYS A 19 9.58 10.29 -4.84
N ALA A 20 8.85 9.37 -4.20
CA ALA A 20 7.39 9.32 -4.28
C ALA A 20 6.77 10.61 -3.74
N VAL A 21 7.26 11.08 -2.59
CA VAL A 21 6.82 12.33 -1.98
C VAL A 21 7.11 13.53 -2.87
N THR A 22 8.32 13.65 -3.41
CA THR A 22 8.69 14.74 -4.33
C THR A 22 7.80 14.75 -5.57
N LEU A 23 7.57 13.58 -6.18
CA LEU A 23 6.70 13.45 -7.35
C LEU A 23 5.25 13.87 -7.03
N CYS A 24 4.71 13.44 -5.89
CA CYS A 24 3.38 13.87 -5.44
C CYS A 24 3.33 15.37 -5.19
N ALA A 25 4.33 15.92 -4.48
CA ALA A 25 4.42 17.34 -4.17
C ALA A 25 4.46 18.22 -5.43
N GLN A 26 5.09 17.76 -6.50
CA GLN A 26 5.10 18.44 -7.80
C GLN A 26 3.77 18.28 -8.58
N SER A 27 2.97 17.28 -8.23
CA SER A 27 1.74 16.92 -8.94
C SER A 27 0.46 17.46 -8.28
N ILE A 28 0.50 17.82 -6.98
CA ILE A 28 -0.64 18.44 -6.32
C ILE A 28 -0.88 19.86 -6.86
N PRO A 29 -2.15 20.30 -7.02
CA PRO A 29 -2.46 21.67 -7.42
C PRO A 29 -2.00 22.71 -6.38
N GLU A 30 -1.84 23.97 -6.81
CA GLU A 30 -1.65 25.08 -5.88
C GLU A 30 -2.76 25.18 -4.84
N GLY A 31 -2.42 25.69 -3.66
CA GLY A 31 -3.35 25.80 -2.52
C GLY A 31 -3.47 24.53 -1.66
N TYR A 32 -2.85 23.42 -2.07
CA TYR A 32 -2.81 22.19 -1.29
C TYR A 32 -1.47 21.98 -0.59
N THR A 33 -1.51 21.29 0.55
CA THR A 33 -0.33 20.88 1.32
C THR A 33 -0.31 19.35 1.42
N LEU A 34 0.81 18.73 1.05
CA LEU A 34 1.04 17.30 1.22
C LEU A 34 1.56 17.02 2.63
N TYR A 35 0.71 16.44 3.46
CA TYR A 35 1.09 15.94 4.78
C TYR A 35 1.63 14.51 4.67
N VAL A 36 2.91 14.32 5.02
CA VAL A 36 3.58 13.02 4.97
C VAL A 36 3.65 12.47 6.39
N LYS A 37 3.04 11.32 6.61
CA LYS A 37 3.01 10.64 7.90
C LYS A 37 3.87 9.37 7.85
N GLU A 38 4.84 9.28 8.76
CA GLU A 38 5.57 8.04 8.97
C GLU A 38 4.73 7.01 9.72
N HIS A 39 5.01 5.73 9.47
CA HIS A 39 4.37 4.63 10.18
C HIS A 39 4.88 4.60 11.64
N PRO A 40 4.01 4.44 12.66
CA PRO A 40 4.40 4.51 14.07
C PRO A 40 5.41 3.45 14.50
N HIS A 41 5.44 2.29 13.82
CA HIS A 41 6.45 1.25 14.04
C HIS A 41 7.74 1.45 13.23
N ALA A 42 7.80 2.51 12.41
CA ALA A 42 8.95 2.87 11.58
C ALA A 42 9.70 4.10 12.10
N LYS A 43 9.46 4.53 13.35
CA LYS A 43 10.09 5.74 13.89
C LYS A 43 11.61 5.62 13.79
N GLY A 44 12.22 6.57 13.08
CA GLY A 44 13.67 6.58 12.85
C GLY A 44 14.17 5.58 11.80
N ALA A 45 13.27 4.82 11.14
CA ALA A 45 13.64 3.90 10.07
C ALA A 45 13.77 4.60 8.71
N ILE A 46 13.21 5.81 8.55
CA ILE A 46 13.43 6.62 7.36
C ILE A 46 14.77 7.35 7.50
N PRO A 47 15.71 7.22 6.53
CA PRO A 47 16.98 7.93 6.58
C PRO A 47 16.80 9.45 6.67
N LEU A 48 17.60 10.13 7.50
CA LEU A 48 17.50 11.58 7.69
C LEU A 48 17.58 12.35 6.36
N GLY A 49 18.51 11.96 5.48
CA GLY A 49 18.63 12.59 4.16
C GLY A 49 17.41 12.42 3.26
N TRP A 50 16.55 11.42 3.50
CA TRP A 50 15.27 11.28 2.80
C TRP A 50 14.25 12.27 3.35
N LEU A 51 14.18 12.42 4.68
CA LEU A 51 13.31 13.40 5.33
C LEU A 51 13.65 14.83 4.90
N GLU A 52 14.94 15.17 4.85
CA GLU A 52 15.43 16.46 4.36
C GLU A 52 14.99 16.73 2.90
N ARG A 53 15.08 15.71 2.04
CA ARG A 53 14.61 15.82 0.65
C ARG A 53 13.10 15.98 0.56
N MET A 54 12.32 15.29 1.40
CA MET A 54 10.86 15.45 1.43
C MET A 54 10.45 16.89 1.77
N VAL A 55 11.04 17.49 2.81
CA VAL A 55 10.69 18.86 3.26
C VAL A 55 11.31 19.97 2.41
N SER A 56 12.20 19.63 1.48
CA SER A 56 12.73 20.60 0.51
C SER A 56 11.66 21.16 -0.43
N SER A 57 10.55 20.41 -0.62
CA SER A 57 9.36 20.88 -1.31
C SER A 57 8.51 21.79 -0.39
N PRO A 58 8.22 23.05 -0.77
CA PRO A 58 7.59 24.02 0.13
C PRO A 58 6.15 23.68 0.56
N ASN A 59 5.49 22.82 -0.21
CA ASN A 59 4.13 22.32 0.05
C ASN A 59 4.12 20.97 0.79
N VAL A 60 5.25 20.48 1.30
CA VAL A 60 5.33 19.23 2.07
C VAL A 60 5.49 19.52 3.55
N LYS A 61 4.73 18.81 4.39
CA LYS A 61 4.88 18.85 5.85
C LYS A 61 4.99 17.45 6.41
N LEU A 62 6.04 17.16 7.17
CA LEU A 62 6.13 15.94 7.96
C LEU A 62 5.20 16.03 9.16
N VAL A 63 4.53 14.93 9.46
CA VAL A 63 3.59 14.82 10.58
C VAL A 63 4.16 13.88 11.62
N ASP A 64 3.96 14.21 12.89
CA ASP A 64 4.37 13.38 14.01
C ASP A 64 3.86 11.92 13.83
N PRO A 65 4.75 10.92 13.91
CA PRO A 65 4.39 9.51 13.74
C PRO A 65 3.34 9.01 14.74
N ASP A 66 3.16 9.68 15.89
CA ASP A 66 2.16 9.35 16.92
C ASP A 66 0.78 9.95 16.67
N ILE A 67 0.63 10.87 15.72
CA ILE A 67 -0.69 11.39 15.36
C ILE A 67 -1.56 10.26 14.83
N ASN A 68 -2.79 10.17 15.33
CA ASN A 68 -3.76 9.15 14.94
C ASN A 68 -4.10 9.27 13.43
N ALA A 69 -3.86 8.19 12.68
CA ALA A 69 -4.09 8.15 11.24
C ALA A 69 -5.56 8.40 10.85
N HIS A 70 -6.53 7.85 11.59
CA HIS A 70 -7.97 8.10 11.32
C HIS A 70 -8.36 9.57 11.50
N LYS A 71 -7.76 10.29 12.46
CA LYS A 71 -7.99 11.74 12.59
C LYS A 71 -7.45 12.48 11.36
N MET A 72 -6.29 12.09 10.84
CA MET A 72 -5.76 12.69 9.62
C MET A 72 -6.66 12.37 8.43
N ILE A 73 -7.02 11.10 8.23
CA ILE A 73 -7.91 10.66 7.16
C ILE A 73 -9.19 11.49 7.14
N ALA A 74 -9.88 11.61 8.28
CA ALA A 74 -11.13 12.34 8.38
C ALA A 74 -10.99 13.83 7.98
N ASN A 75 -9.85 14.45 8.26
CA ASN A 75 -9.57 15.87 7.98
C ASN A 75 -8.90 16.12 6.63
N SER A 76 -8.50 15.07 5.90
CA SER A 76 -7.92 15.19 4.56
C SER A 76 -8.99 15.30 3.47
N GLN A 77 -8.71 16.06 2.40
CA GLN A 77 -9.53 16.06 1.19
C GLN A 77 -9.37 14.77 0.37
N CYS A 78 -8.15 14.23 0.33
CA CYS A 78 -7.80 13.02 -0.41
C CYS A 78 -6.61 12.33 0.27
N ILE A 79 -6.51 11.01 0.10
CA ILE A 79 -5.37 10.22 0.57
C ILE A 79 -4.58 9.72 -0.63
N ILE A 80 -3.27 9.94 -0.62
CA ILE A 80 -2.34 9.36 -1.60
C ILE A 80 -1.53 8.28 -0.88
N THR A 81 -1.50 7.08 -1.44
CA THR A 81 -0.78 5.94 -0.85
C THR A 81 -0.08 5.13 -1.94
N ILE A 82 1.02 4.47 -1.60
CA ILE A 82 1.65 3.51 -2.51
C ILE A 82 0.75 2.26 -2.61
N ASN A 83 0.68 1.51 -1.52
CA ASN A 83 -0.14 0.29 -1.38
C ASN A 83 -0.45 -0.03 0.10
N SER A 84 -0.42 1.00 0.96
CA SER A 84 -0.63 0.82 2.41
C SER A 84 -2.09 0.61 2.76
N ASP A 85 -2.35 -0.19 3.81
CA ASP A 85 -3.66 -0.37 4.44
C ASP A 85 -4.33 0.96 4.86
N VAL A 86 -3.57 2.04 5.04
CA VAL A 86 -4.14 3.39 5.26
C VAL A 86 -5.07 3.80 4.12
N GLY A 87 -4.84 3.37 2.88
CA GLY A 87 -5.76 3.61 1.78
C GLY A 87 -7.06 2.81 1.92
N TRP A 88 -6.98 1.57 2.40
CA TRP A 88 -8.17 0.79 2.76
C TRP A 88 -8.97 1.47 3.86
N GLU A 89 -8.30 1.89 4.93
CA GLU A 89 -8.92 2.66 6.02
C GLU A 89 -9.57 3.95 5.50
N ALA A 90 -8.93 4.64 4.55
CA ALA A 90 -9.47 5.85 3.94
C ALA A 90 -10.76 5.60 3.14
N LEU A 91 -10.86 4.46 2.44
CA LEU A 91 -12.10 4.04 1.79
C LEU A 91 -13.22 3.82 2.81
N LEU A 92 -12.92 3.28 3.99
CA LEU A 92 -13.89 3.12 5.09
C LEU A 92 -14.34 4.46 5.69
N HIS A 93 -13.54 5.51 5.54
CA HIS A 93 -13.92 6.90 5.84
C HIS A 93 -14.60 7.61 4.65
N TYR A 94 -14.85 6.88 3.56
CA TYR A 94 -15.41 7.38 2.30
C TYR A 94 -14.58 8.52 1.68
N LYS A 95 -13.27 8.52 1.92
CA LYS A 95 -12.35 9.50 1.34
C LYS A 95 -11.90 9.06 -0.06
N PRO A 96 -11.70 9.99 -1.00
CA PRO A 96 -11.00 9.71 -2.24
C PRO A 96 -9.60 9.18 -1.95
N VAL A 97 -9.18 8.15 -2.68
CA VAL A 97 -7.87 7.51 -2.51
C VAL A 97 -7.17 7.39 -3.85
N VAL A 98 -6.01 8.03 -3.97
CA VAL A 98 -5.06 7.84 -5.08
C VAL A 98 -4.09 6.73 -4.69
N VAL A 99 -3.96 5.71 -5.53
CA VAL A 99 -3.02 4.61 -5.31
C VAL A 99 -1.92 4.64 -6.37
N LEU A 100 -0.66 4.64 -5.92
CA LEU A 100 0.50 4.72 -6.80
C LEU A 100 1.00 3.33 -7.25
N ALA A 101 0.65 2.28 -6.50
CA ALA A 101 0.94 0.89 -6.82
C ALA A 101 -0.34 0.05 -6.72
N ASN A 102 -0.20 -1.27 -6.53
CA ASN A 102 -1.31 -2.23 -6.64
C ASN A 102 -1.68 -2.86 -5.27
N PRO A 103 -2.47 -2.19 -4.41
CA PRO A 103 -3.05 -2.80 -3.23
C PRO A 103 -4.26 -3.69 -3.58
N PHE A 104 -4.68 -4.56 -2.66
CA PHE A 104 -5.80 -5.49 -2.89
C PHE A 104 -7.15 -4.79 -3.15
N TYR A 105 -7.30 -3.53 -2.71
CA TYR A 105 -8.50 -2.71 -2.88
C TYR A 105 -8.41 -1.78 -4.11
N GLY A 106 -7.30 -1.79 -4.85
CA GLY A 106 -7.11 -1.02 -6.08
C GLY A 106 -7.82 -1.65 -7.27
N HIS A 107 -8.02 -0.90 -8.36
CA HIS A 107 -8.64 -1.36 -9.61
C HIS A 107 -10.10 -1.86 -9.51
N LEU A 108 -10.79 -1.57 -8.41
CA LEU A 108 -12.19 -1.97 -8.19
C LEU A 108 -13.20 -0.85 -8.49
N GLY A 109 -12.74 0.25 -9.09
CA GLY A 109 -13.56 1.44 -9.36
C GLY A 109 -13.90 2.24 -8.10
N LEU A 110 -13.10 2.08 -7.04
CA LEU A 110 -13.19 2.77 -5.75
C LEU A 110 -12.00 3.70 -5.48
N THR A 111 -10.91 3.52 -6.23
CA THR A 111 -9.65 4.23 -6.12
C THR A 111 -9.34 4.93 -7.43
N PHE A 112 -8.47 5.93 -7.33
CA PHE A 112 -7.83 6.57 -8.47
C PHE A 112 -6.47 5.90 -8.68
N ASP A 113 -6.46 4.86 -9.52
CA ASP A 113 -5.27 4.05 -9.77
C ASP A 113 -4.37 4.73 -10.82
N VAL A 114 -3.15 5.10 -10.44
CA VAL A 114 -2.20 5.78 -11.34
C VAL A 114 -1.47 4.77 -12.24
N ASP A 115 -1.35 3.51 -11.77
CA ASP A 115 -0.66 2.42 -12.45
C ASP A 115 0.76 2.78 -12.86
N CYS A 116 1.51 3.41 -11.95
CA CYS A 116 2.88 3.83 -12.22
C CYS A 116 3.80 2.68 -12.64
N PHE A 117 3.43 1.47 -12.24
CA PHE A 117 4.28 0.29 -12.22
C PHE A 117 3.42 -0.96 -12.44
N ARG A 118 3.23 -1.37 -13.70
CA ARG A 118 2.47 -2.60 -14.02
C ARG A 118 3.38 -3.82 -13.87
N TYR A 119 2.86 -4.86 -13.22
CA TYR A 119 3.48 -6.18 -13.24
C TYR A 119 3.31 -6.81 -14.62
N SER A 120 4.41 -7.01 -15.35
CA SER A 120 4.45 -7.81 -16.58
C SER A 120 5.21 -9.11 -16.30
N GLY A 121 4.48 -10.18 -15.97
CA GLY A 121 5.09 -11.48 -15.70
C GLY A 121 5.92 -11.53 -14.40
N VAL A 122 6.17 -12.76 -13.93
CA VAL A 122 6.84 -13.08 -12.66
C VAL A 122 8.08 -12.18 -12.46
N SER A 123 7.93 -11.18 -11.60
CA SER A 123 8.98 -10.26 -11.13
C SER A 123 9.54 -9.19 -12.07
N ARG A 124 8.91 -8.86 -13.22
CA ARG A 124 9.31 -7.65 -13.99
C ARG A 124 8.21 -6.61 -13.99
N VAL A 125 8.46 -5.53 -13.27
CA VAL A 125 7.62 -4.34 -13.29
C VAL A 125 8.19 -3.38 -14.33
N THR A 126 7.39 -3.04 -15.33
CA THR A 126 7.78 -2.03 -16.33
C THR A 126 7.26 -0.67 -15.88
N TYR A 127 8.17 0.28 -15.69
CA TYR A 127 7.83 1.68 -15.56
C TYR A 127 7.27 2.19 -16.89
N ASP A 128 6.09 2.79 -16.85
CA ASP A 128 5.51 3.48 -18.01
C ASP A 128 5.69 4.98 -17.82
N GLU A 129 6.49 5.63 -18.66
CA GLU A 129 6.70 7.09 -18.68
C GLU A 129 5.38 7.88 -18.75
N LYS A 130 4.31 7.27 -19.26
CA LYS A 130 2.95 7.85 -19.28
C LYS A 130 2.33 7.95 -17.88
N SER A 131 2.95 7.40 -16.84
CA SER A 131 2.39 7.41 -15.49
C SER A 131 2.67 8.70 -14.74
N GLU A 132 3.84 9.31 -14.94
CA GLU A 132 4.16 10.61 -14.34
C GLU A 132 3.28 11.73 -14.90
N THR A 133 2.88 11.63 -16.18
CA THR A 133 1.94 12.58 -16.78
C THR A 133 0.50 12.36 -16.32
N ARG A 134 0.13 11.12 -15.93
CA ARG A 134 -1.20 10.79 -15.38
C ARG A 134 -1.36 11.29 -13.95
N LEU A 135 -0.33 11.22 -13.11
CA LEU A 135 -0.44 11.53 -11.69
C LEU A 135 -1.06 12.91 -11.37
N PRO A 136 -0.66 14.03 -11.99
CA PRO A 136 -1.30 15.32 -11.75
C PRO A 136 -2.80 15.33 -12.11
N ALA A 137 -3.19 14.67 -13.20
CA ALA A 137 -4.60 14.57 -13.60
C ALA A 137 -5.39 13.72 -12.62
N THR A 138 -4.85 12.56 -12.25
CA THR A 138 -5.44 11.63 -11.28
C THR A 138 -5.63 12.28 -9.91
N ILE A 139 -4.64 13.05 -9.42
CA ILE A 139 -4.77 13.79 -8.17
C ILE A 139 -5.88 14.86 -8.27
N ARG A 140 -5.97 15.58 -9.39
CA ARG A 140 -7.03 16.58 -9.60
C ARG A 140 -8.42 15.94 -9.60
N GLU A 141 -8.58 14.82 -10.28
CA GLU A 141 -9.85 14.06 -10.29
C GLU A 141 -10.21 13.58 -8.88
N ALA A 142 -9.24 13.07 -8.12
CA ALA A 142 -9.45 12.64 -6.76
C ALA A 142 -9.83 13.79 -5.81
N LEU A 143 -9.20 14.96 -5.97
CA LEU A 143 -9.53 16.16 -5.18
C LEU A 143 -10.88 16.78 -5.57
N ALA A 144 -11.32 16.58 -6.83
CA ALA A 144 -12.64 17.01 -7.28
C ALA A 144 -13.77 16.10 -6.76
N GLN A 145 -13.45 14.86 -6.41
CA GLN A 145 -14.38 13.98 -5.72
C GLN A 145 -14.46 14.34 -4.24
N GLU A 146 -15.62 14.75 -3.75
CA GLU A 146 -15.78 15.06 -2.32
C GLU A 146 -15.80 13.79 -1.45
N ARG A 147 -16.37 12.70 -1.97
CA ARG A 147 -16.63 11.47 -1.22
C ARG A 147 -16.66 10.24 -2.12
N THR A 148 -16.11 9.14 -1.63
CA THR A 148 -16.17 7.81 -2.24
C THR A 148 -17.57 7.19 -2.08
N ASP A 149 -18.02 6.46 -3.10
CA ASP A 149 -19.31 5.77 -3.12
C ASP A 149 -19.44 4.75 -1.99
N GLU A 150 -20.33 5.05 -1.03
CA GLU A 150 -20.53 4.27 0.18
C GLU A 150 -21.10 2.87 -0.09
N GLU A 151 -21.99 2.71 -1.08
CA GLU A 151 -22.54 1.39 -1.41
C GLU A 151 -21.44 0.48 -1.96
N LYS A 152 -20.58 1.02 -2.84
CA LYS A 152 -19.44 0.25 -3.36
C LYS A 152 -18.45 -0.13 -2.27
N VAL A 153 -18.18 0.77 -1.31
CA VAL A 153 -17.32 0.46 -0.16
C VAL A 153 -17.92 -0.67 0.67
N ILE A 154 -19.21 -0.60 1.01
CA ILE A 154 -19.90 -1.66 1.78
C ILE A 154 -19.88 -2.99 1.02
N ARG A 155 -20.08 -2.97 -0.30
CA ARG A 155 -19.96 -4.17 -1.15
C ARG A 155 -18.56 -4.77 -1.09
N LEU A 156 -17.52 -3.95 -1.16
CA LEU A 156 -16.15 -4.40 -1.05
C LEU A 156 -15.86 -5.00 0.32
N VAL A 157 -16.26 -4.34 1.41
CA VAL A 157 -16.13 -4.88 2.77
C VAL A 157 -16.82 -6.25 2.88
N ASN A 158 -18.05 -6.36 2.39
CA ASN A 158 -18.78 -7.63 2.40
C ASN A 158 -18.09 -8.71 1.56
N ALA A 159 -17.53 -8.36 0.41
CA ALA A 159 -16.78 -9.29 -0.43
C ALA A 159 -15.52 -9.78 0.28
N VAL A 160 -14.74 -8.87 0.89
CA VAL A 160 -13.55 -9.18 1.67
C VAL A 160 -13.92 -10.11 2.82
N MET A 161 -14.90 -9.74 3.65
CA MET A 161 -15.33 -10.54 4.80
C MET A 161 -15.80 -11.95 4.40
N LYS A 162 -16.45 -12.11 3.24
CA LYS A 162 -16.85 -13.42 2.71
C LYS A 162 -15.70 -14.24 2.12
N SER A 163 -14.62 -13.58 1.72
CA SER A 163 -13.42 -14.25 1.20
C SER A 163 -12.41 -14.66 2.28
N LEU A 164 -12.57 -14.16 3.50
CA LEU A 164 -11.68 -14.51 4.61
C LEU A 164 -11.96 -15.94 5.08
N TYR A 165 -10.88 -16.66 5.37
CA TYR A 165 -10.97 -17.94 6.06
C TYR A 165 -11.10 -17.75 7.58
N PRO A 166 -11.64 -18.75 8.31
CA PRO A 166 -11.65 -18.74 9.77
C PRO A 166 -10.24 -18.66 10.36
N GLY A 167 -10.10 -17.94 11.47
CA GLY A 167 -8.86 -17.83 12.23
C GLY A 167 -8.33 -16.40 12.33
N PHE A 168 -7.74 -16.07 13.48
CA PHE A 168 -7.20 -14.74 13.76
C PHE A 168 -5.82 -14.87 14.40
N PHE A 169 -4.82 -14.15 13.90
CA PHE A 169 -3.48 -14.13 14.52
C PHE A 169 -3.49 -13.49 15.91
N TYR A 170 -4.40 -12.53 16.13
CA TYR A 170 -4.45 -11.73 17.34
C TYR A 170 -5.82 -11.83 17.99
N LYS A 171 -5.85 -11.97 19.31
CA LYS A 171 -7.09 -11.90 20.11
C LYS A 171 -7.48 -10.45 20.35
N ARG A 172 -6.48 -9.59 20.55
CA ARG A 172 -6.56 -8.14 20.63
C ARG A 172 -5.21 -7.54 20.28
N ARG A 173 -5.14 -6.22 20.10
CA ARG A 173 -3.90 -5.50 19.74
C ARG A 173 -2.77 -5.86 20.73
N GLY A 174 -1.68 -6.42 20.21
CA GLY A 174 -0.50 -6.80 21.00
C GLY A 174 -0.57 -8.17 21.67
N GLU A 175 -1.67 -8.91 21.52
CA GLU A 175 -1.85 -10.24 22.10
C GLU A 175 -2.18 -11.27 21.01
N PHE A 176 -1.26 -12.21 20.79
CA PHE A 176 -1.48 -13.32 19.86
C PHE A 176 -2.61 -14.23 20.35
N ASN A 177 -3.39 -14.75 19.42
CA ASN A 177 -4.36 -15.79 19.73
C ASN A 177 -3.67 -17.16 19.74
N THR A 178 -3.49 -17.71 20.94
CA THR A 178 -2.81 -19.00 21.16
C THR A 178 -3.78 -20.16 21.35
N ASP A 179 -5.08 -19.97 21.11
CA ASP A 179 -6.07 -21.05 21.22
C ASP A 179 -5.79 -22.12 20.15
N VAL A 180 -5.67 -23.39 20.56
CA VAL A 180 -5.27 -24.50 19.66
C VAL A 180 -6.23 -24.61 18.48
N SER A 181 -7.53 -24.53 18.71
CA SER A 181 -8.54 -24.57 17.65
C SER A 181 -8.43 -23.40 16.66
N ASN A 182 -7.97 -22.22 17.11
CA ASN A 182 -7.70 -21.09 16.23
C ASN A 182 -6.44 -21.32 15.40
N ALA A 183 -5.38 -21.89 16.00
CA ALA A 183 -4.18 -22.27 15.27
C ALA A 183 -4.48 -23.31 14.19
N GLU A 184 -5.29 -24.33 14.50
CA GLU A 184 -5.78 -25.33 13.54
C GLU A 184 -6.51 -24.66 12.37
N ASN A 185 -7.45 -23.75 12.66
CA ASN A 185 -8.16 -22.99 11.62
C ASN A 185 -7.21 -22.22 10.69
N ILE A 186 -6.19 -21.55 11.24
CA ILE A 186 -5.19 -20.81 10.44
C ILE A 186 -4.40 -21.76 9.54
N VAL A 187 -3.93 -22.88 10.09
CA VAL A 187 -3.16 -23.89 9.34
C VAL A 187 -4.00 -24.49 8.21
N ASP A 188 -5.21 -24.93 8.50
CA ASP A 188 -6.13 -25.51 7.51
C ASP A 188 -6.43 -24.52 6.38
N SER A 189 -6.59 -23.24 6.73
CA SER A 189 -6.81 -22.17 5.78
C SER A 189 -5.61 -21.93 4.86
N MET A 190 -4.39 -21.94 5.42
CA MET A 190 -3.16 -21.82 4.64
C MET A 190 -2.97 -23.03 3.70
N LEU A 191 -3.18 -24.25 4.21
CA LEU A 191 -3.09 -25.47 3.40
C LEU A 191 -4.08 -25.47 2.24
N LYS A 192 -5.32 -25.03 2.49
CA LYS A 192 -6.36 -24.89 1.46
C LYS A 192 -6.02 -23.84 0.41
N GLU A 193 -5.36 -22.76 0.77
CA GLU A 193 -4.91 -21.76 -0.20
C GLU A 193 -3.71 -22.27 -1.00
N TYR A 194 -2.78 -22.96 -0.33
CA TYR A 194 -1.60 -23.55 -0.95
C TYR A 194 -1.97 -24.64 -1.97
N SER A 195 -2.97 -25.48 -1.69
CA SER A 195 -3.41 -26.52 -2.64
C SER A 195 -3.91 -25.94 -3.97
N LYS A 196 -4.47 -24.73 -3.96
CA LYS A 196 -4.87 -24.04 -5.21
C LYS A 196 -3.67 -23.62 -6.06
N LEU A 197 -2.51 -23.42 -5.45
CA LEU A 197 -1.27 -23.09 -6.17
C LEU A 197 -0.64 -24.33 -6.81
N GLU A 198 -0.82 -25.52 -6.21
CA GLU A 198 -0.31 -26.78 -6.76
C GLU A 198 -1.08 -27.24 -8.01
N GLU A 199 -2.36 -26.88 -8.13
CA GLU A 199 -3.17 -27.10 -9.34
C GLU A 199 -2.73 -26.20 -10.53
N VAL A 200 -1.88 -25.21 -10.25
CA VAL A 200 -1.37 -24.22 -11.21
C VAL A 200 0.09 -24.57 -11.52
N ASP A 201 0.30 -25.48 -12.47
CA ASP A 201 1.58 -26.14 -12.87
C ASP A 201 2.73 -25.17 -13.30
N HIS A 202 2.55 -23.86 -13.18
CA HIS A 202 3.47 -22.82 -13.65
C HIS A 202 4.63 -22.54 -12.68
N LEU A 203 4.54 -23.01 -11.42
CA LEU A 203 5.58 -22.79 -10.40
C LEU A 203 6.68 -23.86 -10.43
N LYS A 204 6.46 -25.00 -11.09
CA LYS A 204 7.48 -26.06 -11.26
C LYS A 204 8.60 -25.70 -12.23
N SER A 205 8.48 -24.59 -12.98
CA SER A 205 9.49 -24.12 -13.93
C SER A 205 10.31 -22.93 -13.43
N ILE A 206 10.13 -22.50 -12.17
CA ILE A 206 11.03 -21.52 -11.56
C ILE A 206 12.29 -22.26 -11.12
N ASP A 207 13.25 -22.39 -12.04
CA ASP A 207 14.61 -22.77 -11.72
C ASP A 207 15.17 -21.77 -10.69
N TYR A 208 15.21 -22.16 -9.42
CA TYR A 208 16.08 -21.53 -8.43
C TYR A 208 17.53 -21.96 -8.72
N ALA A 209 18.04 -21.57 -9.88
CA ALA A 209 19.49 -21.52 -10.07
C ALA A 209 20.01 -20.39 -9.18
N ILE A 210 20.32 -20.72 -7.92
CA ILE A 210 21.07 -19.86 -7.01
C ILE A 210 22.42 -19.60 -7.72
N PRO A 211 22.69 -18.38 -8.22
CA PRO A 211 24.01 -18.08 -8.75
C PRO A 211 25.01 -18.23 -7.59
N PRO A 212 26.21 -18.79 -7.82
CA PRO A 212 27.22 -18.92 -6.77
C PRO A 212 27.46 -17.56 -6.11
N ALA A 213 27.39 -17.57 -4.78
CA ALA A 213 27.31 -16.42 -3.91
C ALA A 213 28.27 -15.28 -4.26
N THR A 214 27.76 -14.04 -4.27
CA THR A 214 28.55 -12.87 -3.90
C THR A 214 27.63 -11.87 -3.18
N ALA A 215 28.00 -11.56 -1.94
CA ALA A 215 27.39 -10.62 -1.00
C ALA A 215 26.15 -11.09 -0.22
N PHE A 216 26.38 -11.47 1.05
CA PHE A 216 25.38 -11.34 2.12
C PHE A 216 25.24 -9.86 2.45
N VAL A 217 24.02 -9.36 2.57
CA VAL A 217 23.71 -8.06 3.17
C VAL A 217 22.50 -8.26 4.09
N PHE A 218 22.66 -7.85 5.35
CA PHE A 218 21.62 -7.85 6.39
C PHE A 218 20.46 -6.92 6.04
#